data_AF-A0A3C0AFA7-F1
#
_entry.id   AF-A0A3C0AFA7-F1
#
_cell.length_a   1.000
_cell.length_b   1.000
_cell.length_c   1.000
_cell.angle_alpha   90.00
_cell.angle_beta   90.00
_cell.angle_gamma   90.00
#
_symmetry.space_group_name_H-M   'P 1'
#
loop_
_entity.id
_entity.type
_entity.pdbx_description
1 polymer ?
#
loop_
_entity_poly.entity_id
_entity_poly.type
_entity_poly.pdbx_seq_one_letter_code
_entity_poly.pdbx_strand_id
1 'polypeptide(L)'
;MKLSKIEWEKTDRNRGIFWSLLAGVSLALAYYVRPSWLLVVPLVVAFYIFSAKGHRKTAVQRSLVLMIGFTLMLLPWVIRNYQVTGHFVPTTLWAGPSLYDGLNPRATGDSDMTFFDQERVLDSMTEYEMNQHYTQRAVAYAKQHPGHVLQLMVAKLLRYWKPWPNAAQFQSWWMMLAVSVVFVPVMGFALYGAWISRDQCLLLLITAGPILYFSLIHMVFVSSLRYRLPAEYSLYILSAVGICRLYVSRFQKKEIHP
;
A
#
# COMPACT_ATOMS: atom_id res chain seq x y z
N MET A 1 -12.16 5.33 21.82
CA MET A 1 -13.28 4.41 21.56
C MET A 1 -12.70 3.04 21.20
N LYS A 2 -12.85 2.00 22.04
CA LYS A 2 -12.38 0.65 21.69
C LYS A 2 -13.38 0.04 20.72
N LEU A 3 -12.96 -0.27 19.50
CA LEU A 3 -13.86 -0.71 18.43
C LEU A 3 -14.44 -2.11 18.67
N SER A 4 -13.84 -2.87 19.59
CA SER A 4 -14.44 -4.09 20.16
C SER A 4 -15.75 -3.83 20.92
N LYS A 5 -16.05 -2.56 21.22
CA LYS A 5 -17.28 -2.08 21.85
C LYS A 5 -18.19 -1.33 20.87
N ILE A 6 -17.91 -1.35 19.56
CA ILE A 6 -18.94 -0.92 18.60
C ILE A 6 -20.07 -1.93 18.70
N GLU A 7 -21.18 -1.49 19.27
CA GLU A 7 -22.43 -2.22 19.15
C GLU A 7 -22.81 -2.23 17.68
N TRP A 8 -22.90 -3.43 17.12
CA TRP A 8 -23.43 -3.64 15.79
C TRP A 8 -24.95 -3.49 15.87
N GLU A 9 -25.39 -2.26 16.12
CA GLU A 9 -26.80 -1.96 16.21
C GLU A 9 -27.50 -2.29 14.88
N LYS A 10 -28.67 -2.92 14.98
CA LYS A 10 -29.53 -3.28 13.84
C LYS A 10 -30.08 -2.05 13.10
N THR A 11 -30.01 -0.86 13.70
CA THR A 11 -30.69 0.38 13.29
C THR A 11 -30.12 1.06 12.06
N ASP A 12 -28.94 0.66 11.57
CA ASP A 12 -28.33 1.30 10.39
C ASP A 12 -28.03 0.33 9.24
N ARG A 13 -28.98 -0.55 8.91
CA ARG A 13 -28.85 -1.47 7.75
C ARG A 13 -28.60 -0.72 6.44
N ASN A 14 -29.38 0.33 6.17
CA ASN A 14 -29.26 1.11 4.93
C ASN A 14 -27.98 1.94 4.91
N ARG A 15 -27.63 2.62 6.01
CA ARG A 15 -26.36 3.35 6.10
C ARG A 15 -25.16 2.41 5.99
N GLY A 16 -25.20 1.24 6.62
CA GLY A 16 -24.14 0.24 6.53
C GLY A 16 -23.93 -0.27 5.10
N ILE A 17 -25.01 -0.49 4.34
CA ILE A 17 -24.94 -0.84 2.90
C ILE A 17 -24.32 0.31 2.12
N PHE A 18 -24.83 1.54 2.30
CA PHE A 18 -24.32 2.72 1.62
C PHE A 18 -22.82 2.94 1.87
N TRP A 19 -22.37 2.89 3.13
CA TRP A 19 -20.96 3.04 3.49
C TRP A 19 -20.10 1.89 2.94
N SER A 20 -20.62 0.66 2.89
CA SER A 20 -19.90 -0.47 2.30
C SER A 20 -19.71 -0.27 0.79
N LEU A 21 -20.76 0.18 0.10
CA LEU A 21 -20.72 0.48 -1.33
C LEU A 21 -19.71 1.61 -1.60
N LEU A 22 -19.80 2.72 -0.86
CA LEU A 22 -18.91 3.86 -1.00
C LEU A 22 -17.44 3.48 -0.69
N ALA A 23 -17.20 2.63 0.30
CA ALA A 23 -15.86 2.09 0.58
C ALA A 23 -15.33 1.27 -0.60
N GLY A 24 -16.17 0.44 -1.22
CA GLY A 24 -15.83 -0.33 -2.42
C GLY A 24 -15.46 0.57 -3.60
N VAL A 25 -16.28 1.58 -3.88
CA VAL A 25 -16.02 2.58 -4.94
C VAL A 25 -14.72 3.35 -4.65
N SER A 26 -14.51 3.77 -3.40
CA SER A 26 -13.29 4.49 -3.00
C SER A 26 -12.03 3.64 -3.15
N LEU A 27 -12.10 2.34 -2.83
CA LEU A 27 -10.99 1.40 -3.04
C LEU A 27 -10.72 1.17 -4.53
N ALA A 28 -11.75 1.13 -5.37
CA ALA A 28 -11.58 1.02 -6.82
C ALA A 28 -10.95 2.28 -7.42
N LEU A 29 -11.34 3.47 -6.93
CA LEU A 29 -10.68 4.74 -7.29
C LEU A 29 -9.21 4.75 -6.87
N ALA A 30 -8.89 4.33 -5.64
CA ALA A 30 -7.52 4.21 -5.18
C ALA A 30 -6.70 3.22 -6.04
N TYR A 31 -7.33 2.12 -6.44
CA TYR A 31 -6.75 1.13 -7.34
C TYR A 31 -6.51 1.69 -8.75
N TYR A 32 -7.40 2.52 -9.29
CA TYR A 32 -7.17 3.21 -10.56
C TYR A 32 -5.97 4.14 -10.52
N VAL A 33 -5.74 4.82 -9.38
CA VAL A 33 -4.55 5.65 -9.20
C VAL A 33 -3.29 4.79 -9.08
N ARG A 34 -3.36 3.69 -8.32
CA ARG A 34 -2.26 2.72 -8.20
C ARG A 34 -2.77 1.29 -8.09
N PRO A 35 -2.41 0.40 -9.05
CA PRO A 35 -2.74 -1.03 -9.00
C PRO A 35 -2.30 -1.74 -7.72
N SER A 36 -1.28 -1.20 -7.04
CA SER A 36 -0.77 -1.69 -5.75
C SER A 36 -1.85 -1.75 -4.67
N TRP A 37 -2.99 -1.08 -4.78
CA TRP A 37 -4.09 -1.16 -3.79
C TRP A 37 -4.95 -2.43 -3.90
N LEU A 38 -4.75 -3.26 -4.93
CA LEU A 38 -5.62 -4.43 -5.19
C LEU A 38 -5.75 -5.37 -4.00
N LEU A 39 -4.62 -5.73 -3.37
CA LEU A 39 -4.61 -6.72 -2.30
C LEU A 39 -5.14 -6.15 -0.97
N VAL A 40 -5.37 -4.83 -0.86
CA VAL A 40 -6.04 -4.24 0.31
C VAL A 40 -7.48 -4.71 0.41
N VAL A 41 -8.17 -4.92 -0.71
CA VAL A 41 -9.57 -5.35 -0.74
C VAL A 41 -9.79 -6.68 0.00
N PRO A 42 -9.12 -7.80 -0.36
CA PRO A 42 -9.29 -9.06 0.36
C PRO A 42 -8.81 -8.98 1.81
N LEU A 43 -7.79 -8.16 2.12
CA LEU A 43 -7.32 -7.96 3.50
C LEU A 43 -8.37 -7.27 4.37
N VAL A 44 -9.01 -6.21 3.86
CA VAL A 44 -10.10 -5.49 4.56
C VAL A 44 -11.31 -6.40 4.74
N VAL A 45 -11.71 -7.15 3.71
CA VAL A 45 -12.82 -8.10 3.78
C VAL A 45 -12.55 -9.18 4.83
N ALA A 46 -11.38 -9.82 4.78
CA ALA A 46 -10.99 -10.84 5.76
C ALA A 46 -10.99 -10.26 7.18
N PHE A 47 -10.32 -9.13 7.39
CA PHE A 47 -10.27 -8.46 8.69
C PHE A 47 -11.68 -8.15 9.22
N TYR A 48 -12.56 -7.62 8.38
CA TYR A 48 -13.92 -7.24 8.75
C TYR A 48 -14.76 -8.45 9.18
N ILE A 49 -14.70 -9.55 8.41
CA ILE A 49 -15.42 -10.79 8.72
C ILE A 49 -14.91 -11.43 10.02
N PHE A 50 -13.59 -11.52 10.20
CA PHE A 50 -13.00 -12.15 11.39
C PHE A 50 -13.17 -11.30 12.66
N SER A 51 -13.24 -9.98 12.52
CA SER A 51 -13.47 -9.06 13.65
C SER A 51 -14.93 -9.00 14.10
N ALA A 52 -15.89 -9.42 13.26
CA ALA A 52 -17.33 -9.35 13.52
C ALA A 52 -17.84 -10.49 14.43
N LYS A 53 -17.44 -10.48 15.71
CA LYS A 53 -17.94 -11.44 16.73
C LYS A 53 -19.46 -11.32 16.87
N GLY A 54 -20.17 -12.44 16.72
CA GLY A 54 -21.64 -12.51 16.80
C GLY A 54 -22.42 -11.96 15.59
N HIS A 55 -21.74 -11.30 14.64
CA HIS A 55 -22.39 -10.56 13.53
C HIS A 55 -21.83 -10.94 12.15
N ARG A 56 -21.21 -12.12 12.04
CA ARG A 56 -20.54 -12.58 10.80
C ARG A 56 -21.43 -12.53 9.56
N LYS A 57 -22.72 -12.88 9.68
CA LYS A 57 -23.66 -12.83 8.55
C LYS A 57 -23.79 -11.41 7.97
N THR A 58 -23.94 -10.41 8.82
CA THR A 58 -23.99 -9.00 8.42
C THR A 58 -22.66 -8.53 7.85
N ALA A 59 -21.53 -8.96 8.43
CA ALA A 59 -20.21 -8.62 7.93
C ALA A 59 -19.96 -9.19 6.52
N VAL A 60 -20.36 -10.45 6.26
CA VAL A 60 -20.31 -11.06 4.93
C VAL A 60 -21.19 -10.29 3.95
N GLN A 61 -22.44 -9.97 4.31
CA GLN A 61 -23.34 -9.18 3.45
C GLN A 61 -22.74 -7.83 3.07
N ARG A 62 -22.20 -7.09 4.04
CA ARG A 62 -21.55 -5.79 3.82
C ARG A 62 -20.26 -5.92 3.00
N SER A 63 -19.49 -6.99 3.22
CA SER A 63 -18.31 -7.29 2.38
C SER A 63 -18.70 -7.55 0.94
N LEU A 64 -19.80 -8.27 0.69
CA LEU A 64 -20.33 -8.49 -0.67
C LEU A 64 -20.75 -7.16 -1.31
N VAL A 65 -21.44 -6.28 -0.58
CA VAL A 65 -21.80 -4.94 -1.08
C VAL A 65 -20.56 -4.11 -1.43
N LEU A 66 -19.51 -4.16 -0.60
CA LEU A 66 -18.24 -3.52 -0.88
C LEU A 66 -17.61 -4.07 -2.16
N MET A 67 -17.57 -5.41 -2.32
CA MET A 67 -17.05 -6.06 -3.52
C MET A 67 -17.85 -5.72 -4.78
N ILE A 68 -19.17 -5.57 -4.66
CA ILE A 68 -20.04 -5.10 -5.75
C ILE A 68 -19.66 -3.67 -6.14
N GLY A 69 -19.54 -2.75 -5.18
CA GLY A 69 -19.13 -1.37 -5.44
C GLY A 69 -17.75 -1.28 -6.10
N PHE A 70 -16.79 -2.07 -5.61
CA PHE A 70 -15.45 -2.16 -6.19
C PHE A 70 -15.48 -2.69 -7.64
N THR A 71 -16.16 -3.82 -7.86
CA THR A 71 -16.23 -4.47 -9.18
C THR A 71 -16.96 -3.60 -10.21
N LEU A 72 -18.10 -3.00 -9.85
CA LEU A 72 -18.86 -2.14 -10.74
C LEU A 72 -18.06 -0.90 -11.16
N MET A 73 -17.32 -0.31 -10.21
CA MET A 73 -16.46 0.83 -10.51
C MET A 73 -15.27 0.45 -11.39
N LEU A 74 -14.76 -0.78 -11.26
CA LEU A 74 -13.65 -1.31 -12.04
C LEU A 74 -14.04 -1.73 -13.47
N LEU A 75 -15.30 -2.07 -13.66
CA LEU A 75 -15.81 -2.71 -14.88
C LEU A 75 -15.53 -1.92 -16.18
N PRO A 76 -15.71 -0.58 -16.23
CA PRO A 76 -15.46 0.17 -17.47
C PRO A 76 -14.03 0.02 -17.99
N TRP A 77 -13.05 0.03 -17.09
CA TRP A 77 -11.63 -0.13 -17.46
C TRP A 77 -11.32 -1.55 -17.92
N VAL A 78 -11.85 -2.56 -17.21
CA VAL A 78 -11.69 -3.97 -17.59
C VAL A 78 -12.28 -4.23 -18.97
N ILE A 79 -13.48 -3.72 -19.24
CA ILE A 79 -14.15 -3.85 -20.55
C ILE A 79 -13.30 -3.18 -21.64
N ARG A 80 -12.84 -1.94 -21.41
CA ARG A 80 -11.97 -1.24 -22.36
C ARG A 80 -10.70 -2.03 -22.64
N ASN A 81 -10.04 -2.54 -21.61
CA ASN A 81 -8.82 -3.31 -21.80
C ASN A 81 -9.07 -4.61 -22.55
N TYR A 82 -10.17 -5.30 -22.29
CA TYR A 82 -10.55 -6.49 -23.04
C TYR A 82 -10.82 -6.17 -24.51
N GLN A 83 -11.52 -5.08 -24.82
CA GLN A 83 -11.78 -4.65 -26.20
C GLN A 83 -10.51 -4.27 -26.96
N VAL A 84 -9.54 -3.63 -26.29
CA VAL A 84 -8.30 -3.18 -26.93
C VAL A 84 -7.28 -4.32 -27.06
N THR A 85 -7.17 -5.17 -26.03
CA THR A 85 -6.09 -6.16 -25.96
C THR A 85 -6.55 -7.57 -26.28
N GLY A 86 -7.85 -7.85 -26.29
CA GLY A 86 -8.41 -9.21 -26.38
C GLY A 86 -8.27 -10.04 -25.10
N HIS A 87 -7.73 -9.47 -24.02
CA HIS A 87 -7.38 -10.19 -22.80
C HIS A 87 -8.02 -9.57 -21.55
N PHE A 88 -8.30 -10.41 -20.55
CA PHE A 88 -8.80 -9.93 -19.25
C PHE A 88 -7.67 -9.25 -18.46
N VAL A 89 -7.62 -7.92 -18.50
CA VAL A 89 -6.60 -7.11 -17.83
C VAL A 89 -7.29 -6.14 -16.86
N PRO A 90 -7.39 -6.48 -15.56
CA PRO A 90 -8.05 -5.62 -14.58
C PRO A 90 -7.18 -4.43 -14.16
N THR A 91 -5.87 -4.49 -14.39
CA THR A 91 -4.88 -3.46 -14.03
C THR A 91 -4.30 -2.82 -15.30
N THR A 92 -3.03 -3.11 -15.60
CA THR A 92 -2.16 -2.54 -16.61
C THR A 92 -1.23 -3.64 -17.10
N LEU A 93 -0.72 -3.54 -18.32
CA LEU A 93 0.26 -4.48 -18.88
C LEU A 93 1.73 -4.13 -18.53
N TRP A 94 1.92 -3.39 -17.43
CA TRP A 94 3.24 -2.96 -16.95
C TRP A 94 3.69 -3.69 -15.68
N ALA A 95 2.90 -4.64 -15.18
CA ALA A 95 3.26 -5.44 -14.02
C ALA A 95 4.49 -6.33 -14.31
N GLY A 96 4.58 -6.92 -15.51
CA GLY A 96 5.69 -7.74 -15.96
C GLY A 96 7.02 -6.97 -16.04
N PRO A 97 7.10 -5.89 -16.84
CA PRO A 97 8.28 -5.03 -16.88
C PRO A 97 8.69 -4.53 -15.49
N SER A 98 7.73 -4.09 -14.67
CA SER A 98 8.00 -3.62 -13.29
C SER A 98 8.52 -4.72 -12.37
N LEU A 99 8.08 -5.97 -12.57
CA LEU A 99 8.56 -7.12 -11.83
C LEU A 99 10.00 -7.47 -12.25
N TYR A 100 10.27 -7.47 -13.56
CA TYR A 100 11.59 -7.76 -14.10
C TYR A 100 12.63 -6.70 -13.71
N ASP A 101 12.26 -5.41 -13.69
CA ASP A 101 13.09 -4.32 -13.15
C ASP A 101 13.65 -4.64 -11.75
N GLY A 102 12.80 -5.23 -10.91
CA GLY A 102 13.17 -5.62 -9.56
C GLY A 102 13.83 -6.99 -9.44
N LEU A 103 13.73 -7.87 -10.45
CA LEU A 103 14.10 -9.29 -10.38
C LEU A 103 14.79 -9.74 -11.68
N ASN A 104 15.99 -9.22 -11.91
CA ASN A 104 16.83 -9.60 -13.04
C ASN A 104 18.32 -9.68 -12.62
N PRO A 105 19.22 -10.22 -13.47
CA PRO A 105 20.65 -10.36 -13.16
C PRO A 105 21.36 -9.07 -12.76
N ARG A 106 20.93 -7.92 -13.30
CA ARG A 106 21.51 -6.59 -13.06
C ARG A 106 20.78 -5.81 -11.95
N ALA A 107 19.70 -6.36 -11.37
CA ALA A 107 18.94 -5.67 -10.35
C ALA A 107 19.80 -5.42 -9.11
N THR A 108 19.66 -4.23 -8.54
CA THR A 108 20.33 -3.83 -7.28
C THR A 108 19.32 -3.41 -6.20
N GLY A 109 18.03 -3.46 -6.52
CA GLY A 109 16.94 -2.89 -5.73
C GLY A 109 16.57 -1.45 -6.11
N ASP A 110 17.35 -0.81 -6.99
CA ASP A 110 16.92 0.40 -7.71
C ASP A 110 16.14 0.07 -8.99
N SER A 111 15.51 1.08 -9.59
CA SER A 111 14.90 1.00 -10.92
C SER A 111 15.98 1.22 -11.97
N ASP A 112 16.07 0.30 -12.93
CA ASP A 112 16.86 0.46 -14.14
C ASP A 112 16.06 -0.08 -15.33
N MET A 113 15.30 0.82 -15.95
CA MET A 113 14.47 0.54 -17.13
C MET A 113 15.28 0.47 -18.44
N THR A 114 16.61 0.59 -18.42
CA THR A 114 17.41 0.59 -19.67
C THR A 114 17.25 -0.67 -20.49
N PHE A 115 16.94 -1.82 -19.86
CA PHE A 115 16.64 -3.06 -20.59
C PHE A 115 15.45 -2.88 -21.55
N PHE A 116 14.46 -2.07 -21.18
CA PHE A 116 13.25 -1.87 -21.97
C PHE A 116 13.57 -1.18 -23.29
N ASP A 117 14.35 -0.10 -23.22
CA ASP A 117 14.77 0.68 -24.38
C ASP A 117 15.79 -0.08 -25.25
N GLN A 118 16.63 -0.91 -24.63
CA GLN A 118 17.64 -1.72 -25.33
C GLN A 118 17.01 -2.88 -26.09
N GLU A 119 16.08 -3.60 -25.46
CA GLU A 119 15.48 -4.80 -26.04
C GLU A 119 14.39 -4.47 -27.06
N ARG A 120 13.80 -3.26 -26.99
CA ARG A 120 12.79 -2.75 -27.94
C ARG A 120 11.68 -3.76 -28.24
N VAL A 121 11.26 -4.51 -27.23
CA VAL A 121 10.37 -5.67 -27.40
C VAL A 121 9.04 -5.33 -28.07
N LEU A 122 8.55 -4.10 -27.90
CA LEU A 122 7.33 -3.59 -28.54
C LEU A 122 7.43 -3.43 -30.07
N ASP A 123 8.63 -3.45 -30.66
CA ASP A 123 8.81 -3.49 -32.12
C ASP A 123 8.33 -4.84 -32.71
N SER A 124 8.23 -5.88 -31.88
CA SER A 124 7.89 -7.26 -32.30
C SER A 124 6.78 -7.93 -31.47
N MET A 125 6.41 -7.36 -30.32
CA MET A 125 5.45 -7.92 -29.37
C MET A 125 4.34 -6.92 -29.08
N THR A 126 3.13 -7.42 -28.86
CA THR A 126 2.05 -6.64 -28.25
C THR A 126 2.38 -6.29 -26.79
N GLU A 127 1.69 -5.29 -26.22
CA GLU A 127 1.83 -4.99 -24.78
C GLU A 127 1.52 -6.19 -23.89
N TYR A 128 0.59 -7.06 -24.32
CA TYR A 128 0.22 -8.24 -23.55
C TYR A 128 1.36 -9.27 -23.56
N GLU A 129 1.92 -9.56 -24.74
CA GLU A 129 3.07 -10.46 -24.90
C GLU A 129 4.30 -9.93 -24.18
N MET A 130 4.57 -8.64 -24.25
CA MET A 130 5.62 -7.97 -23.49
C MET A 130 5.45 -8.19 -21.97
N ASN A 131 4.23 -7.98 -21.45
CA ASN A 131 3.95 -8.21 -20.05
C ASN A 131 4.22 -9.66 -19.64
N GLN A 132 3.80 -10.63 -20.46
CA GLN A 132 4.06 -12.05 -20.23
C GLN A 132 5.56 -12.37 -20.31
N HIS A 133 6.25 -11.86 -21.32
CA HIS A 133 7.68 -12.06 -21.55
C HIS A 133 8.52 -11.66 -20.34
N TYR A 134 8.33 -10.43 -19.83
CA TYR A 134 9.07 -9.96 -18.67
C TYR A 134 8.64 -10.65 -17.37
N THR A 135 7.36 -10.99 -17.21
CA THR A 135 6.89 -11.77 -16.06
C THR A 135 7.59 -13.13 -16.01
N GLN A 136 7.64 -13.84 -17.13
CA GLN A 136 8.26 -15.15 -17.23
C GLN A 136 9.76 -15.09 -16.92
N ARG A 137 10.47 -14.10 -17.46
CA ARG A 137 11.91 -13.89 -17.17
C ARG A 137 12.17 -13.58 -15.70
N ALA A 138 11.36 -12.71 -15.09
CA ALA A 138 11.49 -12.37 -13.68
C ALA A 138 11.25 -13.58 -12.77
N VAL A 139 10.22 -14.37 -13.07
CA VAL A 139 9.90 -15.60 -12.32
C VAL A 139 10.97 -16.67 -12.52
N ALA A 140 11.44 -16.88 -13.74
CA ALA A 140 12.50 -17.84 -14.04
C ALA A 140 13.79 -17.47 -13.30
N TYR A 141 14.16 -16.19 -13.33
CA TYR A 141 15.29 -15.67 -12.60
C TYR A 141 15.16 -15.89 -11.09
N ALA A 142 14.00 -15.54 -10.52
CA ALA A 142 13.74 -15.70 -9.09
C ALA A 142 13.82 -17.16 -8.63
N LYS A 143 13.34 -18.11 -9.45
CA LYS A 143 13.45 -19.55 -9.17
C LYS A 143 14.89 -20.06 -9.22
N GLN A 144 15.70 -19.55 -10.14
CA GLN A 144 17.08 -19.98 -10.31
C GLN A 144 18.03 -19.34 -9.28
N HIS A 145 17.69 -18.16 -8.74
CA HIS A 145 18.60 -17.35 -7.91
C HIS A 145 17.97 -16.91 -6.56
N PRO A 146 17.43 -17.82 -5.73
CA PRO A 146 16.70 -17.45 -4.51
C PRO A 146 17.53 -16.65 -3.50
N GLY A 147 18.84 -16.91 -3.41
CA GLY A 147 19.74 -16.15 -2.55
C GLY A 147 19.86 -14.69 -2.95
N HIS A 148 19.99 -14.40 -4.25
CA HIS A 148 20.03 -13.02 -4.74
C HIS A 148 18.66 -12.34 -4.59
N VAL A 149 17.55 -13.07 -4.79
CA VAL A 149 16.20 -12.53 -4.51
C VAL A 149 16.08 -12.06 -3.06
N LEU A 150 16.57 -12.83 -2.09
CA LEU A 150 16.54 -12.43 -0.68
C LEU A 150 17.38 -11.17 -0.44
N GLN A 151 18.58 -11.09 -1.03
CA GLN A 151 19.41 -9.88 -0.96
C GLN A 151 18.69 -8.67 -1.54
N LEU A 152 18.02 -8.81 -2.69
CA LEU A 152 17.24 -7.76 -3.33
C LEU A 152 16.05 -7.33 -2.46
N MET A 153 15.33 -8.29 -1.85
CA MET A 153 14.23 -8.00 -0.93
C MET A 153 14.69 -7.13 0.24
N VAL A 154 15.83 -7.48 0.85
CA VAL A 154 16.43 -6.69 1.95
C VAL A 154 16.90 -5.33 1.46
N ALA A 155 17.60 -5.25 0.33
CA ALA A 155 18.07 -3.99 -0.24
C ALA A 155 16.91 -3.02 -0.53
N LYS A 156 15.82 -3.54 -1.12
CA LYS A 156 14.59 -2.77 -1.39
C LYS A 156 13.86 -2.35 -0.12
N LEU A 157 13.86 -3.20 0.92
CA LEU A 157 13.27 -2.87 2.22
C LEU A 157 14.06 -1.72 2.90
N LEU A 158 15.38 -1.81 2.94
CA LEU A 158 16.24 -0.73 3.47
C LEU A 158 16.03 0.57 2.67
N ARG A 159 15.93 0.47 1.34
CA ARG A 159 15.63 1.59 0.45
C ARG A 159 14.26 2.22 0.72
N TYR A 160 13.25 1.41 1.01
CA TYR A 160 11.89 1.86 1.34
C TYR A 160 11.85 2.70 2.62
N TRP A 161 12.56 2.24 3.66
CA TRP A 161 12.57 2.88 4.98
C TRP A 161 13.63 3.98 5.14
N LYS A 162 14.49 4.17 4.13
CA LYS A 162 15.54 5.19 4.18
C LYS A 162 14.93 6.60 4.35
N PRO A 163 15.38 7.41 5.31
CA PRO A 163 14.73 8.69 5.61
C PRO A 163 15.05 9.80 4.60
N TRP A 164 16.03 9.60 3.72
CA TRP A 164 16.41 10.53 2.65
C TRP A 164 16.25 9.91 1.25
N PRO A 165 16.25 10.73 0.18
CA PRO A 165 16.09 10.25 -1.20
C PRO A 165 17.15 9.24 -1.62
N ASN A 166 16.74 8.28 -2.45
CA ASN A 166 17.63 7.24 -2.97
C ASN A 166 18.18 7.55 -4.37
N ALA A 167 17.41 8.21 -5.22
CA ALA A 167 17.80 8.51 -6.59
C ALA A 167 18.97 9.51 -6.61
N ALA A 168 19.99 9.25 -7.43
CA ALA A 168 21.23 10.02 -7.49
C ALA A 168 20.97 11.53 -7.66
N GLN A 169 20.00 11.90 -8.49
CA GLN A 169 19.60 13.29 -8.75
C GLN A 169 19.05 14.06 -7.53
N PHE A 170 18.69 13.38 -6.45
CA PHE A 170 18.11 13.97 -5.24
C PHE A 170 18.99 13.78 -3.99
N GLN A 171 20.26 13.40 -4.15
CA GLN A 171 21.20 13.20 -3.03
C GLN A 171 21.98 14.46 -2.64
N SER A 172 21.54 15.65 -3.07
CA SER A 172 22.12 16.89 -2.54
C SER A 172 21.84 17.00 -1.04
N TRP A 173 22.82 17.47 -0.28
CA TRP A 173 22.77 17.47 1.19
C TRP A 173 21.53 18.20 1.74
N TRP A 174 21.10 19.29 1.10
CA TRP A 174 19.95 20.07 1.53
C TRP A 174 18.62 19.36 1.24
N MET A 175 18.50 18.63 0.12
CA MET A 175 17.32 17.81 -0.17
C MET A 175 17.22 16.64 0.82
N MET A 176 18.35 15.98 1.10
CA MET A 176 18.42 14.92 2.10
C MET A 176 18.00 15.43 3.47
N LEU A 177 18.48 16.61 3.87
CA LEU A 177 18.11 17.24 5.13
C LEU A 177 16.62 17.60 5.16
N ALA A 178 16.10 18.27 4.12
CA ALA A 178 14.70 18.69 4.06
C ALA A 178 13.73 17.51 4.19
N VAL A 179 13.99 16.41 3.49
CA VAL A 179 13.16 15.20 3.57
C VAL A 179 13.31 14.50 4.92
N SER A 180 14.53 14.39 5.45
CA SER A 180 14.78 13.70 6.72
C SER A 180 14.19 14.45 7.92
N VAL A 181 14.29 15.78 7.95
CA VAL A 181 13.77 16.63 9.03
C VAL A 181 12.26 16.54 9.14
N VAL A 182 11.55 16.26 8.05
CA VAL A 182 10.11 16.00 8.09
C VAL A 182 9.83 14.54 8.47
N PHE A 183 10.49 13.60 7.80
CA PHE A 183 10.14 12.19 7.92
C PHE A 183 10.53 11.58 9.27
N VAL A 184 11.71 11.91 9.82
CA VAL A 184 12.20 11.32 11.07
C VAL A 184 11.32 11.69 12.27
N PRO A 185 10.94 12.97 12.49
CA PRO A 185 10.00 13.31 13.57
C PRO A 185 8.62 12.69 13.38
N VAL A 186 8.10 12.67 12.15
CA VAL A 186 6.81 12.03 11.83
C VAL A 186 6.85 10.55 12.23
N MET A 187 7.90 9.83 11.85
CA MET A 187 8.07 8.43 12.25
C MET A 187 8.16 8.29 13.77
N GLY A 188 8.95 9.13 14.44
CA GLY A 188 9.10 9.12 15.90
C GLY A 188 7.76 9.33 16.62
N PHE A 189 6.99 10.34 16.22
CA PHE A 189 5.68 10.60 16.80
C PHE A 189 4.65 9.52 16.44
N ALA A 190 4.72 8.95 15.23
CA ALA A 190 3.85 7.86 14.84
C ALA A 190 4.11 6.60 15.67
N LEU A 191 5.37 6.25 15.93
CA LEU A 191 5.74 5.13 16.79
C LEU A 191 5.23 5.36 18.23
N TYR A 192 5.38 6.58 18.75
CA TYR A 192 4.85 6.93 20.07
C TYR A 192 3.30 6.88 20.10
N GLY A 193 2.64 7.43 19.08
CA GLY A 193 1.18 7.37 18.92
C GLY A 193 0.66 5.94 18.80
N ALA A 194 1.39 5.07 18.09
CA ALA A 194 1.11 3.64 17.98
C ALA A 194 1.24 2.94 19.32
N TRP A 195 2.29 3.25 20.09
CA TRP A 195 2.47 2.71 21.44
C TRP A 195 1.34 3.10 22.38
N ILE A 196 0.90 4.37 22.36
CA ILE A 196 -0.26 4.85 23.14
C ILE A 196 -1.54 4.14 22.70
N SER A 197 -1.69 3.92 21.40
CA SER A 197 -2.88 3.34 20.79
C SER A 197 -2.78 1.83 20.59
N ARG A 198 -1.87 1.15 21.32
CA ARG A 198 -1.58 -0.29 21.13
C ARG A 198 -2.80 -1.20 21.32
N ASP A 199 -3.77 -0.75 22.10
CA ASP A 199 -5.04 -1.44 22.33
C ASP A 199 -6.07 -1.23 21.20
N GLN A 200 -5.80 -0.36 20.24
CA GLN A 200 -6.72 0.07 19.19
C GLN A 200 -6.33 -0.56 17.84
N CYS A 201 -6.51 -1.87 17.72
CA CYS A 201 -6.07 -2.66 16.56
C CYS A 201 -6.49 -2.05 15.20
N LEU A 202 -7.75 -1.63 15.02
CA LEU A 202 -8.17 -1.03 13.75
C LEU A 202 -7.53 0.33 13.48
N LEU A 203 -7.29 1.15 14.51
CA LEU A 203 -6.61 2.43 14.31
C LEU A 203 -5.21 2.14 13.77
N LEU A 204 -4.47 1.22 14.40
CA LEU A 204 -3.16 0.77 13.91
C LEU A 204 -3.24 0.17 12.51
N LEU A 205 -4.26 -0.63 12.22
CA LEU A 205 -4.43 -1.25 10.91
C LEU A 205 -4.70 -0.22 9.80
N ILE A 206 -5.55 0.78 10.06
CA ILE A 206 -5.88 1.81 9.06
C ILE A 206 -4.72 2.80 8.85
N THR A 207 -3.94 3.07 9.90
CA THR A 207 -2.91 4.13 9.88
C THR A 207 -1.50 3.60 9.62
N ALA A 208 -1.11 2.48 10.23
CA ALA A 208 0.19 1.83 10.01
C ALA A 208 0.11 0.66 9.03
N GLY A 209 -1.06 0.05 8.85
CA GLY A 209 -1.23 -1.06 7.89
C GLY A 209 -0.85 -0.69 6.46
N PRO A 210 -1.23 0.47 5.89
CA PRO A 210 -0.82 0.85 4.54
C PRO A 210 0.71 0.90 4.38
N ILE A 211 1.46 1.49 5.32
CA ILE A 211 2.92 1.64 5.16
C ILE A 211 3.63 0.29 5.23
N LEU A 212 3.15 -0.62 6.07
CA LEU A 212 3.64 -2.00 6.14
C LEU A 212 3.26 -2.77 4.88
N TYR A 213 2.02 -2.64 4.41
CA TYR A 213 1.53 -3.27 3.19
C TYR A 213 2.35 -2.88 1.95
N PHE A 214 2.56 -1.58 1.75
CA PHE A 214 3.40 -1.08 0.66
C PHE A 214 4.85 -1.54 0.81
N SER A 215 5.38 -1.61 2.03
CA SER A 215 6.74 -2.14 2.25
C SER A 215 6.88 -3.59 1.78
N LEU A 216 5.88 -4.46 2.04
CA LEU A 216 5.89 -5.86 1.61
C LEU A 216 5.79 -5.99 0.09
N ILE A 217 4.94 -5.20 -0.57
CA ILE A 217 4.86 -5.16 -2.04
C ILE A 217 6.20 -4.75 -2.64
N HIS A 218 6.86 -3.76 -2.06
CA HIS A 218 8.11 -3.22 -2.57
C HIS A 218 9.33 -4.06 -2.16
N MET A 219 9.15 -5.19 -1.48
CA MET A 219 10.18 -6.24 -1.43
C MET A 219 10.23 -7.04 -2.74
N VAL A 220 9.08 -7.19 -3.41
CA VAL A 220 8.95 -7.91 -4.69
C VAL A 220 9.28 -6.98 -5.85
N PHE A 221 8.61 -5.83 -5.93
CA PHE A 221 8.83 -4.81 -6.96
C PHE A 221 9.97 -3.86 -6.58
N VAL A 222 10.41 -3.01 -7.52
CA VAL A 222 11.41 -1.97 -7.23
C VAL A 222 10.92 -1.01 -6.16
N SER A 223 11.83 -0.58 -5.27
CA SER A 223 11.54 0.30 -4.15
C SER A 223 12.23 1.65 -4.27
N SER A 224 11.64 2.68 -3.69
CA SER A 224 12.15 4.05 -3.59
C SER A 224 11.24 4.85 -2.66
N LEU A 225 11.70 6.03 -2.26
CA LEU A 225 10.96 6.93 -1.37
C LEU A 225 9.58 7.31 -1.93
N ARG A 226 9.45 7.42 -3.27
CA ARG A 226 8.20 7.80 -3.94
C ARG A 226 7.05 6.80 -3.71
N TYR A 227 7.38 5.55 -3.45
CA TYR A 227 6.39 4.48 -3.28
C TYR A 227 5.81 4.41 -1.87
N ARG A 228 6.49 5.04 -0.92
CA ARG A 228 6.09 5.15 0.48
C ARG A 228 5.06 6.28 0.70
N LEU A 229 5.11 7.34 -0.11
CA LEU A 229 4.27 8.55 0.05
C LEU A 229 2.77 8.26 0.21
N PRO A 230 2.11 7.42 -0.60
CA PRO A 230 0.67 7.17 -0.44
C PRO A 230 0.31 6.57 0.92
N ALA A 231 1.24 5.82 1.51
CA ALA A 231 1.05 5.17 2.78
C ALA A 231 1.41 6.07 3.98
N GLU A 232 2.36 7.00 3.82
CA GLU A 232 2.72 7.98 4.84
C GLU A 232 1.55 8.86 5.27
N TYR A 233 0.63 9.20 4.36
CA TYR A 233 -0.50 10.08 4.68
C TYR A 233 -1.34 9.54 5.85
N SER A 234 -1.59 8.24 5.86
CA SER A 234 -2.33 7.59 6.94
C SER A 234 -1.54 7.54 8.27
N LEU A 235 -0.21 7.54 8.20
CA LEU A 235 0.69 7.54 9.34
C LEU A 235 0.72 8.90 10.08
N TYR A 236 0.43 10.01 9.39
CA TYR A 236 0.30 11.33 10.02
C TYR A 236 -0.77 11.36 11.10
N ILE A 237 -1.81 10.53 11.00
CA ILE A 237 -2.83 10.40 12.04
C ILE A 237 -2.21 9.89 13.36
N LEU A 238 -1.38 8.85 13.31
CA LEU A 238 -0.67 8.36 14.49
C LEU A 238 0.35 9.39 15.00
N SER A 239 1.00 10.11 14.09
CA SER A 239 1.90 11.20 14.46
C SER A 239 1.17 12.26 15.27
N ALA A 240 -0.01 12.69 14.81
CA ALA A 240 -0.86 13.64 15.52
C ALA A 240 -1.28 13.11 16.90
N VAL A 241 -1.64 11.83 17.02
CA VAL A 241 -1.96 11.20 18.32
C VAL A 241 -0.76 11.29 19.28
N GLY A 242 0.45 10.97 18.79
CA GLY A 242 1.68 11.07 19.58
C GLY A 242 1.97 12.49 20.05
N ILE A 243 1.87 13.47 19.14
CA ILE A 243 2.05 14.90 19.43
C ILE A 243 1.03 15.37 20.47
N CYS A 244 -0.26 15.11 20.25
CA CYS A 244 -1.33 15.52 21.17
C CYS A 244 -1.10 14.96 22.58
N ARG A 245 -0.63 13.70 22.71
CA ARG A 245 -0.34 13.12 24.03
C ARG A 245 0.85 13.79 24.72
N LEU A 246 1.89 14.16 23.98
CA LEU A 246 3.04 14.90 24.53
C LEU A 246 2.63 16.31 24.99
N TYR A 247 1.80 17.01 24.22
CA TYR A 247 1.33 18.34 24.59
C TYR A 247 0.36 18.32 25.78
N VAL A 248 -0.64 17.44 25.78
CA VAL A 248 -1.63 17.35 26.88
C VAL A 248 -0.99 16.92 28.19
N SER A 249 -0.04 15.97 28.17
CA SER A 249 0.68 15.56 29.39
C SER A 249 1.59 16.65 29.96
N ARG A 250 2.07 17.59 29.13
CA ARG A 250 2.86 18.75 29.57
C ARG A 250 2.01 19.86 30.18
N PHE A 251 0.79 20.08 29.72
CA PHE A 251 -0.10 21.10 30.29
C PHE A 251 -0.80 20.65 31.58
N GLN A 252 -1.24 19.38 31.68
CA GLN A 252 -1.80 18.86 32.93
C GLN A 252 -0.77 18.80 34.07
N LYS A 253 0.52 18.68 33.77
CA LYS A 253 1.59 18.79 34.79
C LYS A 253 1.83 20.22 35.27
N LYS A 254 1.49 21.25 34.49
CA LYS A 254 1.64 22.66 34.89
C LYS A 254 0.52 23.17 35.78
N GLU A 255 -0.64 22.51 35.79
CA GLU A 255 -1.78 22.85 36.67
C GLU A 255 -1.72 22.15 38.05
N ILE A 256 -0.63 21.43 38.35
CA ILE A 256 -0.41 20.82 39.67
C ILE A 256 0.87 21.36 40.26
N HIS A 257 0.84 22.61 40.70
CA HIS A 257 1.67 23.10 41.79
C HIS A 257 0.79 24.04 42.63
N PRO A 258 0.46 23.67 43.88
CA PRO A 258 -0.21 24.56 44.83
C PRO A 258 0.67 25.74 45.21
#